data_AF-A0A528IT42-F1
#
_entry.id   AF-A0A528IT42-F1
#
_cell.length_a   1.000
_cell.length_b   1.000
_cell.length_c   1.000
_cell.angle_alpha   90.00
_cell.angle_beta   90.00
_cell.angle_gamma   90.00
#
_symmetry.space_group_name_H-M   'P 1'
#
loop_
_entity.id
_entity.type
_entity.pdbx_description
1 polymer ?
#
loop_
_entity_poly.entity_id
_entity_poly.type
_entity_poly.pdbx_seq_one_letter_code
_entity_poly.pdbx_strand_id
1 'polypeptide(L)'
;MPAVDLRGALKGSGSPKSLSKTISGKVVSGKAWVFDPNPVTTLNNSTLSDTADGAIFEGAYVQVNLAGVSQVGNVLSLNGSTVRIEDFEPGEGGRSMPPSTATSEWTARRGDNAFNDVMSYYFISSSIEYLRKLGYQGDLELFPSGIAIDSDGANGADNSHYVPGSDVLA
;
A
#
# COMPACT_ATOMS: atom_id res chain seq x y z
N MET A 1 -17.08 4.74 -54.33
CA MET A 1 -16.76 5.30 -53.00
C MET A 1 -15.25 5.23 -52.83
N PRO A 2 -14.50 6.34 -52.83
CA PRO A 2 -13.05 6.30 -52.67
C PRO A 2 -12.67 6.05 -51.19
N ALA A 3 -11.59 5.30 -50.97
CA ALA A 3 -11.05 4.99 -49.64
C ALA A 3 -10.49 6.26 -48.98
N VAL A 4 -10.88 6.51 -47.74
CA VAL A 4 -10.34 7.61 -46.92
C VAL A 4 -8.97 7.20 -46.39
N ASP A 5 -7.94 7.92 -46.83
CA ASP A 5 -6.59 7.83 -46.28
C ASP A 5 -6.55 8.48 -44.88
N LEU A 6 -6.46 7.67 -43.83
CA LEU A 6 -6.41 8.12 -42.44
C LEU A 6 -5.00 8.53 -41.98
N ARG A 7 -4.00 8.58 -42.87
CA ARG A 7 -2.61 8.94 -42.49
C ARG A 7 -2.38 10.43 -42.27
N GLY A 8 -3.41 11.28 -42.46
CA GLY A 8 -3.35 12.72 -42.21
C GLY A 8 -3.79 13.19 -40.81
N ALA A 9 -4.37 12.33 -39.97
CA ALA A 9 -5.04 12.76 -38.73
C ALA A 9 -4.18 12.68 -37.44
N LEU A 10 -2.87 12.43 -37.54
CA LEU A 10 -1.96 12.31 -36.38
C LEU A 10 -1.14 13.58 -36.07
N LYS A 11 -1.51 14.74 -36.62
CA LYS A 11 -0.92 16.04 -36.24
C LYS A 11 -1.91 16.84 -35.41
N GLY A 12 -2.04 16.51 -34.14
CA GLY A 12 -2.85 17.33 -33.23
C GLY A 12 -3.39 16.62 -32.00
N SER A 13 -2.54 15.99 -31.21
CA SER A 13 -2.79 15.90 -29.76
C SER A 13 -1.43 15.86 -29.08
N GLY A 14 -1.22 16.79 -28.15
CA GLY A 14 0.04 16.85 -27.41
C GLY A 14 0.31 15.48 -26.79
N SER A 15 1.55 15.03 -26.88
CA SER A 15 2.04 13.91 -26.09
C SER A 15 1.48 14.04 -24.67
N PRO A 16 0.84 13.00 -24.08
CA PRO A 16 0.51 13.07 -22.67
C PRO A 16 1.83 13.39 -21.96
N LYS A 17 1.86 14.55 -21.28
CA LYS A 17 2.99 14.91 -20.44
C LYS A 17 3.10 13.77 -19.43
N SER A 18 4.09 12.91 -19.62
CA SER A 18 4.53 11.99 -18.60
C SER A 18 4.94 12.86 -17.42
N LEU A 19 4.04 13.03 -16.45
CA LEU A 19 4.38 13.48 -15.11
C LEU A 19 4.92 12.29 -14.32
N SER A 20 5.84 11.51 -14.92
CA SER A 20 6.74 10.69 -14.12
C SER A 20 7.79 11.63 -13.55
N LYS A 21 7.41 12.35 -12.49
CA LYS A 21 8.43 12.80 -11.55
C LYS A 21 8.93 11.51 -10.90
N THR A 22 9.91 10.88 -11.55
CA THR A 22 10.66 9.77 -11.00
C THR A 22 11.34 10.35 -9.77
N ILE A 23 10.69 10.22 -8.61
CA ILE A 23 11.37 10.38 -7.34
C ILE A 23 12.30 9.17 -7.29
N SER A 24 13.54 9.36 -7.74
CA SER A 24 14.59 8.35 -7.72
C SER A 24 15.02 8.14 -6.28
N GLY A 25 14.16 7.45 -5.53
CA GLY A 25 14.44 6.97 -4.19
C GLY A 25 15.17 5.64 -4.26
N LYS A 26 16.12 5.44 -3.35
CA LYS A 26 16.77 4.13 -3.19
C LYS A 26 15.76 3.18 -2.54
N VAL A 27 15.63 1.96 -3.06
CA VAL A 27 14.89 0.91 -2.35
C VAL A 27 15.76 0.35 -1.23
N VAL A 28 15.23 0.35 -0.02
CA VAL A 28 15.90 -0.16 1.19
C VAL A 28 14.98 -1.12 1.96
N SER A 29 15.53 -1.75 3.00
CA SER A 29 14.75 -2.54 3.96
C SER A 29 14.42 -1.71 5.19
N GLY A 30 13.26 -1.99 5.80
CA GLY A 30 12.86 -1.44 7.09
C GLY A 30 12.27 -2.51 8.00
N LYS A 31 11.88 -2.10 9.20
CA LYS A 31 11.13 -2.96 10.14
C LYS A 31 9.86 -2.30 10.60
N ALA A 32 8.82 -3.09 10.82
CA ALA A 32 7.56 -2.60 11.35
C ALA A 32 6.97 -3.55 12.38
N TRP A 33 6.19 -3.00 13.29
CA TRP A 33 5.29 -3.78 14.12
C TRP A 33 3.97 -4.01 13.39
N VAL A 34 3.53 -5.26 13.36
CA VAL A 34 2.27 -5.70 12.74
C VAL A 34 1.58 -6.73 13.63
N PHE A 35 0.33 -7.05 13.31
CA PHE A 35 -0.29 -8.30 13.73
C PHE A 35 -0.18 -9.32 12.60
N ASP A 36 0.51 -10.43 12.82
CA ASP A 36 0.51 -11.58 11.91
C ASP A 36 0.49 -12.91 12.71
N PRO A 37 -0.63 -13.67 12.71
CA PRO A 37 -1.92 -13.39 12.08
C PRO A 37 -2.70 -12.33 12.88
N ASN A 38 -4.02 -12.46 13.09
CA ASN A 38 -4.75 -11.50 13.92
C ASN A 38 -4.50 -11.70 15.44
N PRO A 39 -4.73 -10.66 16.27
CA PRO A 39 -4.52 -10.75 17.72
C PRO A 39 -5.39 -11.79 18.45
N VAL A 40 -6.60 -12.05 17.97
CA VAL A 40 -7.50 -13.07 18.55
C VAL A 40 -6.83 -14.44 18.51
N THR A 41 -6.20 -14.76 17.38
CA THR A 41 -5.49 -16.02 17.17
C THR A 41 -4.18 -16.05 17.96
N THR A 42 -3.37 -14.99 17.87
CA THR A 42 -2.07 -14.93 18.53
C THR A 42 -2.18 -15.01 20.06
N LEU A 43 -3.18 -14.35 20.64
CA LEU A 43 -3.42 -14.33 22.08
C LEU A 43 -4.33 -15.46 22.55
N ASN A 44 -4.88 -16.27 21.63
CA ASN A 44 -5.91 -17.27 21.90
C ASN A 44 -7.06 -16.69 22.76
N ASN A 45 -7.51 -15.50 22.40
CA ASN A 45 -8.50 -14.75 23.17
C ASN A 45 -9.65 -14.28 22.27
N SER A 46 -10.75 -15.03 22.29
CA SER A 46 -11.95 -14.74 21.50
C SER A 46 -12.81 -13.61 22.05
N THR A 47 -12.44 -13.01 23.19
CA THR A 47 -13.19 -11.89 23.78
C THR A 47 -12.64 -10.52 23.39
N LEU A 48 -11.58 -10.47 22.57
CA LEU A 48 -11.05 -9.20 22.07
C LEU A 48 -12.09 -8.50 21.19
N SER A 49 -12.23 -7.21 21.41
CA SER A 49 -13.09 -6.32 20.62
C SER A 49 -12.27 -5.14 20.12
N ASP A 50 -12.81 -4.44 19.12
CA ASP A 50 -12.20 -3.22 18.58
C ASP A 50 -12.11 -2.09 19.65
N THR A 51 -13.03 -2.09 20.61
CA THR A 51 -13.07 -1.13 21.72
C THR A 51 -12.18 -1.50 22.92
N ALA A 52 -11.46 -2.62 22.87
CA ALA A 52 -10.59 -3.05 23.97
C ALA A 52 -9.38 -2.13 24.13
N ASP A 53 -8.90 -2.00 25.38
CA ASP A 53 -7.71 -1.22 25.70
C ASP A 53 -6.48 -1.72 24.92
N GLY A 54 -5.69 -0.78 24.37
CA GLY A 54 -4.54 -1.10 23.53
C GLY A 54 -3.50 -2.03 24.17
N ALA A 55 -3.35 -1.99 25.50
CA ALA A 55 -2.35 -2.78 26.22
C ALA A 55 -2.62 -4.29 26.15
N ILE A 56 -3.87 -4.72 25.95
CA ILE A 56 -4.19 -6.15 25.81
C ILE A 56 -3.58 -6.77 24.56
N PHE A 57 -3.23 -5.94 23.57
CA PHE A 57 -2.67 -6.36 22.29
C PHE A 57 -1.14 -6.46 22.30
N GLU A 58 -0.45 -6.09 23.39
CA GLU A 58 1.02 -5.99 23.40
C GLU A 58 1.69 -7.32 23.02
N GLY A 59 1.17 -8.44 23.53
CA GLY A 59 1.68 -9.79 23.20
C GLY A 59 1.35 -10.27 21.78
N ALA A 60 0.54 -9.54 21.02
CA ALA A 60 0.15 -9.90 19.66
C ALA A 60 1.06 -9.29 18.59
N TYR A 61 1.84 -8.25 18.93
CA TYR A 61 2.69 -7.59 17.95
C TYR A 61 3.91 -8.42 17.60
N VAL A 62 4.19 -8.51 16.31
CA VAL A 62 5.41 -9.11 15.76
C VAL A 62 6.17 -8.09 14.95
N GLN A 63 7.49 -8.15 14.99
CA GLN A 63 8.34 -7.29 14.18
C GLN A 63 8.66 -7.99 12.85
N VAL A 64 8.32 -7.36 11.74
CA VAL A 64 8.53 -7.88 10.38
C VAL A 64 9.49 -7.01 9.60
N ASN A 65 10.11 -7.59 8.57
CA ASN A 65 10.87 -6.83 7.58
C ASN A 65 9.93 -6.28 6.51
N LEU A 66 10.12 -5.00 6.16
CA LEU A 66 9.42 -4.36 5.06
C LEU A 66 10.26 -4.40 3.79
N ALA A 67 9.65 -4.85 2.69
CA ALA A 67 10.18 -4.76 1.34
C ALA A 67 9.71 -3.46 0.68
N GLY A 68 10.43 -2.99 -0.35
CA GLY A 68 9.96 -1.88 -1.19
C GLY A 68 9.97 -0.49 -0.54
N VAL A 69 10.64 -0.31 0.60
CA VAL A 69 10.74 0.99 1.28
C VAL A 69 11.52 1.96 0.40
N SER A 70 10.95 3.15 0.17
CA SER A 70 11.58 4.20 -0.62
C SER A 70 12.37 5.15 0.28
N GLN A 71 13.63 5.42 -0.06
CA GLN A 71 14.48 6.38 0.64
C GLN A 71 14.82 7.57 -0.27
N VAL A 72 14.47 8.77 0.19
CA VAL A 72 14.82 10.05 -0.46
C VAL A 72 15.56 10.93 0.54
N GLY A 73 16.86 11.12 0.33
CA GLY A 73 17.73 11.73 1.34
C GLY A 73 17.73 10.91 2.63
N ASN A 74 17.34 11.54 3.74
CA ASN A 74 17.28 10.90 5.07
C ASN A 74 15.88 10.44 5.46
N VAL A 75 14.90 10.54 4.56
CA VAL A 75 13.52 10.14 4.83
C VAL A 75 13.25 8.81 4.13
N LEU A 76 12.80 7.83 4.91
CA LEU A 76 12.28 6.56 4.42
C LEU A 76 10.75 6.62 4.48
N SER A 77 10.07 6.12 3.45
CA SER A 77 8.61 6.07 3.40
C SER A 77 8.09 4.78 2.80
N LEU A 78 6.88 4.39 3.21
CA LEU A 78 6.13 3.27 2.61
C LEU A 78 5.41 3.74 1.34
N ASN A 79 6.21 4.15 0.36
CA ASN A 79 5.77 4.58 -0.96
C ASN A 79 6.63 3.89 -2.04
N GLY A 80 6.47 2.58 -2.14
CA GLY A 80 7.25 1.73 -3.05
C GLY A 80 6.65 1.69 -4.45
N SER A 81 7.38 1.11 -5.41
CA SER A 81 6.86 0.89 -6.76
C SER A 81 5.78 -0.19 -6.83
N THR A 82 5.82 -1.17 -5.91
CA THR A 82 4.85 -2.27 -5.86
C THR A 82 3.57 -1.85 -5.13
N VAL A 83 3.71 -1.11 -4.03
CA VAL A 83 2.60 -0.66 -3.17
C VAL A 83 2.82 0.79 -2.79
N ARG A 84 1.77 1.60 -2.92
CA ARG A 84 1.74 3.01 -2.52
C ARG A 84 0.59 3.23 -1.55
N ILE A 85 0.82 3.99 -0.49
CA ILE A 85 -0.26 4.47 0.39
C ILE A 85 -0.71 5.83 -0.14
N GLU A 86 -1.97 5.96 -0.50
CA GLU A 86 -2.55 7.18 -1.06
C GLU A 86 -3.96 7.38 -0.53
N ASP A 87 -4.33 8.64 -0.32
CA ASP A 87 -5.67 9.04 0.08
C ASP A 87 -6.44 9.48 -1.16
N PHE A 88 -7.48 8.72 -1.51
CA PHE A 88 -8.29 8.93 -2.72
C PHE A 88 -9.79 8.69 -2.50
N GLU A 89 -10.20 8.08 -1.40
CA GLU A 89 -11.58 8.02 -0.94
C GLU A 89 -11.75 8.76 0.39
N PRO A 90 -12.94 9.34 0.66
CA PRO A 90 -13.21 9.94 1.96
C PRO A 90 -13.18 8.88 3.08
N GLY A 91 -12.70 9.28 4.25
CA GLY A 91 -12.67 8.51 5.50
C GLY A 91 -13.29 9.26 6.68
N GLU A 92 -13.52 8.53 7.78
CA GLU A 92 -13.97 9.09 9.07
C GLU A 92 -12.85 9.13 10.13
N GLY A 93 -11.76 8.37 9.92
CA GLY A 93 -10.69 8.15 10.89
C GLY A 93 -9.45 9.02 10.69
N GLY A 94 -9.30 9.66 9.53
CA GLY A 94 -8.20 10.56 9.20
C GLY A 94 -7.87 10.54 7.71
N ARG A 95 -6.58 10.35 7.39
CA ARG A 95 -6.07 10.39 6.02
C ARG A 95 -4.98 9.34 5.83
N SER A 96 -5.12 8.51 4.81
CA SER A 96 -4.05 7.61 4.35
C SER A 96 -2.88 8.41 3.80
N MET A 97 -1.69 8.23 4.37
CA MET A 97 -0.50 8.90 3.86
C MET A 97 0.71 8.01 4.06
N PRO A 98 1.67 7.95 3.11
CA PRO A 98 2.83 7.08 3.25
C PRO A 98 3.54 7.30 4.58
N PRO A 99 3.49 6.32 5.52
CA PRO A 99 4.18 6.47 6.79
C PRO A 99 5.67 6.65 6.54
N SER A 100 6.27 7.65 7.19
CA SER A 100 7.69 7.99 6.97
C SER A 100 8.47 8.10 8.27
N THR A 101 9.76 7.78 8.20
CA THR A 101 10.67 7.75 9.35
C THR A 101 12.11 8.08 8.93
N ALA A 102 12.93 8.46 9.90
CA ALA A 102 14.38 8.62 9.74
C ALA A 102 15.18 7.40 10.26
N THR A 103 14.54 6.47 11.00
CA THR A 103 15.23 5.40 11.73
C THR A 103 15.13 4.02 11.08
N SER A 104 14.44 3.91 9.94
CA SER A 104 14.07 2.63 9.29
C SER A 104 13.15 1.71 10.09
N GLU A 105 12.58 2.22 11.19
CA GLU A 105 11.61 1.50 12.02
C GLU A 105 10.28 2.26 12.05
N TRP A 106 9.20 1.52 11.84
CA TRP A 106 7.81 1.98 12.00
C TRP A 106 7.25 1.41 13.29
N THR A 107 7.02 2.29 14.26
CA THR A 107 6.64 1.94 15.63
C THR A 107 5.20 2.29 16.00
N ALA A 108 4.41 2.76 15.03
CA ALA A 108 2.99 2.99 15.21
C ALA A 108 2.30 1.70 15.68
N ARG A 109 1.26 1.86 16.49
CA ARG A 109 0.50 0.77 17.11
C ARG A 109 -0.98 0.95 16.79
N ARG A 110 -1.79 -0.08 17.04
CA ARG A 110 -3.25 -0.03 16.88
C ARG A 110 -3.84 1.24 17.49
N GLY A 111 -4.74 1.89 16.76
CA GLY A 111 -5.34 3.18 17.12
C GLY A 111 -4.62 4.39 16.50
N ASP A 112 -3.48 4.18 15.85
CA ASP A 112 -2.81 5.17 14.99
C ASP A 112 -3.05 4.79 13.52
N ASN A 113 -3.46 5.74 12.68
CA ASN A 113 -3.67 5.48 11.24
C ASN A 113 -2.39 5.01 10.55
N ALA A 114 -1.22 5.45 11.01
CA ALA A 114 0.05 4.96 10.47
C ALA A 114 0.23 3.46 10.68
N PHE A 115 -0.40 2.86 11.71
CA PHE A 115 -0.40 1.41 11.90
C PHE A 115 -1.28 0.71 10.87
N ASN A 116 -2.45 1.26 10.55
CA ASN A 116 -3.32 0.72 9.50
C ASN A 116 -2.62 0.76 8.13
N ASP A 117 -1.97 1.89 7.81
CA ASP A 117 -1.16 2.04 6.60
C ASP A 117 -0.01 1.02 6.53
N VAL A 118 0.71 0.83 7.64
CA VAL A 118 1.81 -0.16 7.75
C VAL A 118 1.30 -1.58 7.54
N MET A 119 0.19 -1.96 8.18
CA MET A 119 -0.43 -3.27 8.06
C MET A 119 -0.82 -3.56 6.61
N SER A 120 -1.56 -2.63 5.98
CA SER A 120 -1.99 -2.76 4.60
C SER A 120 -0.82 -2.84 3.62
N TYR A 121 0.18 -1.97 3.80
CA TYR A 121 1.41 -2.01 3.00
C TYR A 121 2.11 -3.37 3.11
N TYR A 122 2.31 -3.87 4.34
CA TYR A 122 3.02 -5.11 4.59
C TYR A 122 2.33 -6.32 3.97
N PHE A 123 1.03 -6.50 4.19
CA PHE A 123 0.33 -7.69 3.72
C PHE A 123 0.16 -7.71 2.20
N ILE A 124 -0.13 -6.57 1.58
CA ILE A 124 -0.27 -6.50 0.11
C ILE A 124 1.08 -6.67 -0.58
N SER A 125 2.13 -5.99 -0.11
CA SER A 125 3.48 -6.15 -0.69
C SER A 125 3.99 -7.58 -0.54
N SER A 126 3.81 -8.20 0.64
CA SER A 126 4.23 -9.58 0.89
C SER A 126 3.45 -10.58 0.02
N SER A 127 2.16 -10.34 -0.20
CA SER A 127 1.32 -11.19 -1.06
C SER A 127 1.76 -11.12 -2.52
N ILE A 128 2.03 -9.91 -3.04
CA ILE A 128 2.53 -9.73 -4.42
C ILE A 128 3.90 -10.38 -4.58
N GLU A 129 4.82 -10.20 -3.62
CA GLU A 129 6.13 -10.85 -3.63
C GLU A 129 6.03 -12.39 -3.55
N TYR A 130 5.07 -12.91 -2.78
CA TYR A 130 4.80 -14.34 -2.74
C TYR A 130 4.31 -14.86 -4.10
N LEU A 131 3.39 -14.16 -4.76
CA LEU A 131 2.91 -14.53 -6.09
C LEU A 131 4.04 -14.47 -7.13
N ARG A 132 4.91 -13.46 -7.07
CA ARG A 132 6.12 -13.41 -7.91
C ARG A 132 6.99 -14.64 -7.68
N LYS A 133 7.22 -15.06 -6.43
CA LYS A 133 7.98 -16.30 -6.11
C LYS A 133 7.32 -17.57 -6.65
N LEU A 134 6.00 -17.59 -6.78
CA LEU A 134 5.25 -18.69 -7.41
C LEU A 134 5.31 -18.67 -8.95
N GLY A 135 5.84 -17.61 -9.57
CA GLY A 135 6.04 -17.51 -11.01
C GLY A 135 5.16 -16.48 -11.73
N TYR A 136 4.36 -15.69 -11.02
CA TYR A 136 3.60 -14.56 -11.59
C TYR A 136 4.54 -13.38 -11.85
N GLN A 137 5.32 -13.48 -12.94
CA GLN A 137 6.34 -12.51 -13.37
C GLN A 137 6.27 -12.31 -14.88
N GLY A 138 6.87 -11.22 -15.38
CA GLY A 138 6.89 -10.90 -16.82
C GLY A 138 5.47 -10.69 -17.34
N ASP A 139 5.08 -11.42 -18.39
CA ASP A 139 3.74 -11.33 -18.98
C ASP A 139 2.62 -11.80 -18.04
N LEU A 140 2.95 -12.52 -16.97
CA LEU A 140 2.01 -12.98 -15.93
C LEU A 140 2.07 -12.14 -14.65
N GLU A 141 2.85 -11.06 -14.64
CA GLU A 141 2.97 -10.20 -13.47
C GLU A 141 1.63 -9.56 -13.11
N LEU A 142 1.29 -9.66 -11.82
CA LEU A 142 0.14 -8.98 -11.26
C LEU A 142 0.60 -7.61 -10.75
N PHE A 143 -0.17 -6.58 -11.09
CA PHE A 143 0.12 -5.18 -10.73
C PHE A 143 1.51 -4.70 -11.20
N PRO A 144 1.85 -4.80 -12.49
CA PRO A 144 3.16 -4.34 -13.01
C PRO A 144 3.39 -2.83 -12.81
N SER A 145 2.31 -2.05 -12.64
CA SER A 145 2.34 -0.61 -12.33
C SER A 145 2.25 -0.31 -10.83
N GLY A 146 2.17 -1.34 -9.98
CA GLY A 146 1.87 -1.24 -8.57
C GLY A 146 0.39 -1.01 -8.25
N ILE A 147 0.05 -1.16 -6.98
CA ILE A 147 -1.29 -0.93 -6.43
C ILE A 147 -1.26 0.25 -5.44
N ALA A 148 -2.28 1.11 -5.46
CA ALA A 148 -2.48 2.13 -4.44
C ALA A 148 -3.44 1.63 -3.36
N ILE A 149 -3.17 1.98 -2.10
CA ILE A 149 -3.99 1.58 -0.96
C ILE A 149 -4.40 2.82 -0.16
N ASP A 150 -5.68 2.91 0.16
CA ASP A 150 -6.27 3.86 1.09
C ASP A 150 -6.78 3.08 2.31
N SER A 151 -6.04 3.09 3.42
CA SER A 151 -6.42 2.29 4.61
C SER A 151 -7.55 2.90 5.45
N ASP A 152 -7.97 4.12 5.11
CA ASP A 152 -9.02 4.88 5.80
C ASP A 152 -10.18 5.26 4.84
N GLY A 153 -10.27 4.62 3.67
CA GLY A 153 -11.25 4.94 2.64
C GLY A 153 -12.69 4.49 2.97
N ALA A 154 -13.48 4.26 1.91
CA ALA A 154 -14.84 3.71 2.01
C ALA A 154 -15.83 4.49 2.90
N ASN A 155 -15.63 5.81 3.09
CA ASN A 155 -16.42 6.66 3.99
C ASN A 155 -16.45 6.13 5.44
N GLY A 156 -15.35 5.53 5.91
CA GLY A 156 -15.25 4.96 7.26
C GLY A 156 -16.16 3.76 7.51
N ALA A 157 -16.64 3.10 6.44
CA ALA A 157 -17.41 1.88 6.57
C ALA A 157 -16.53 0.71 7.04
N ASP A 158 -17.11 -0.24 7.78
CA ASP A 158 -16.49 -1.54 8.09
C ASP A 158 -16.45 -2.43 6.83
N ASN A 159 -15.71 -1.99 5.80
CA ASN A 159 -15.66 -2.63 4.50
C ASN A 159 -14.33 -2.30 3.79
N SER A 160 -14.01 -3.10 2.78
CA SER A 160 -12.92 -2.84 1.86
C SER A 160 -13.32 -3.28 0.46
N HIS A 161 -12.84 -2.59 -0.58
CA HIS A 161 -13.04 -2.95 -1.98
C HIS A 161 -11.81 -2.73 -2.84
N TYR A 162 -11.69 -3.55 -3.87
CA TYR A 162 -10.70 -3.40 -4.92
C TYR A 162 -11.38 -2.87 -6.19
N VAL A 163 -10.79 -1.87 -6.84
CA VAL A 163 -11.25 -1.33 -8.13
C VAL A 163 -10.28 -1.73 -9.24
N PRO A 164 -10.61 -2.76 -10.06
CA PRO A 164 -9.70 -3.28 -11.07
C PRO A 164 -9.31 -2.29 -12.18
N GLY A 165 -10.14 -1.28 -12.44
CA GLY A 165 -9.88 -0.32 -13.53
C GLY A 165 -8.75 0.66 -13.22
N SER A 166 -8.36 0.79 -11.95
CA SER A 166 -7.37 1.77 -11.49
C SER A 166 -6.31 1.17 -10.56
N ASP A 167 -6.36 -0.15 -10.33
CA ASP A 167 -5.48 -0.87 -9.41
C ASP A 167 -5.37 -0.15 -8.04
N VAL A 168 -6.54 0.10 -7.43
CA VAL A 168 -6.64 0.71 -6.10
C VAL A 168 -7.47 -0.15 -5.14
N LEU A 169 -7.06 -0.15 -3.88
CA LEU A 169 -7.70 -0.85 -2.76
C LEU A 169 -8.05 0.18 -1.67
N ALA A 170 -9.31 0.23 -1.26
CA ALA A 170 -9.77 1.00 -0.10
C ALA A 170 -10.47 0.08 0.89
#